data_AF-A0A7X8DER4-F1
#
_entry.id   AF-A0A7X8DER4-F1
#
_cell.length_a   1.000
_cell.length_b   1.000
_cell.length_c   1.000
_cell.angle_alpha   90.00
_cell.angle_beta   90.00
_cell.angle_gamma   90.00
#
_symmetry.space_group_name_H-M   'P 1'
#
loop_
_entity.id
_entity.type
_entity.pdbx_description
1 polymer ?
#
loop_
_entity_poly.entity_id
_entity_poly.type
_entity_poly.pdbx_seq_one_letter_code
_entity_poly.pdbx_strand_id
1 'polypeptide(L)'
;MDESFFKVLMFAGEGDENLNELMDKGYFKKIDGTICRTNKFLLETGRFIDEKKESVYQAVKELGDAESIEAVMEKAGIEDVITFIFVTEELVEDGRLVKDKVKNVVLK
;
A
#
# COMPACT_ATOMS: atom_id res chain seq x y z
N MET A 1 3.48 11.46 2.72
CA MET A 1 2.19 11.00 3.25
C MET A 1 2.50 10.02 4.36
N ASP A 2 1.74 9.99 5.45
CA ASP A 2 1.89 8.97 6.49
C ASP A 2 0.98 7.76 6.21
N GLU A 3 1.17 6.68 6.95
CA GLU A 3 0.40 5.44 6.75
C GLU A 3 -1.10 5.62 7.01
N SER A 4 -1.43 6.44 8.01
CA SER A 4 -2.81 6.77 8.37
C SER A 4 -3.55 7.40 7.19
N PHE A 5 -2.96 8.41 6.56
CA PHE A 5 -3.57 9.07 5.41
C PHE A 5 -3.58 8.18 4.17
N PHE A 6 -2.53 7.38 3.96
CA PHE A 6 -2.52 6.37 2.89
C PHE A 6 -3.68 5.39 3.02
N LYS A 7 -3.91 4.86 4.22
CA LYS A 7 -5.04 3.96 4.53
C LYS A 7 -6.38 4.62 4.24
N VAL A 8 -6.58 5.87 4.67
CA VAL A 8 -7.79 6.64 4.37
C VAL A 8 -8.03 6.70 2.86
N LEU A 9 -6.98 6.99 2.07
CA LEU A 9 -7.10 6.99 0.61
C LEU A 9 -7.44 5.62 0.02
N MET A 10 -6.90 4.52 0.57
CA MET A 10 -7.19 3.18 0.07
C MET A 10 -8.66 2.75 0.28
N PHE A 11 -9.31 3.25 1.34
CA PHE A 11 -10.69 2.88 1.71
C PHE A 11 -11.76 3.93 1.37
N ALA A 12 -11.37 5.13 0.95
CA ALA A 12 -12.33 6.17 0.58
C ALA A 12 -13.27 5.71 -0.54
N GLY A 13 -14.58 5.88 -0.34
CA GLY A 13 -15.62 5.42 -1.24
C GLY A 13 -16.97 6.11 -1.03
N GLU A 14 -18.00 5.64 -1.73
CA GLU A 14 -19.35 6.20 -1.61
C GLU A 14 -19.90 6.00 -0.19
N GLY A 15 -20.33 7.08 0.45
CA GLY A 15 -20.82 7.07 1.82
C GLY A 15 -19.79 7.42 2.90
N ASP A 16 -18.52 7.67 2.51
CA ASP A 16 -17.51 8.18 3.44
C ASP A 16 -17.70 9.68 3.68
N GLU A 17 -17.81 10.09 4.94
CA GLU A 17 -17.96 11.49 5.36
C GLU A 17 -16.78 12.36 4.89
N ASN A 18 -15.59 11.76 4.73
CA ASN A 18 -14.37 12.45 4.31
C ASN A 18 -14.24 12.54 2.78
N LEU A 19 -15.09 11.87 2.01
CA LEU A 19 -14.93 11.80 0.55
C LEU A 19 -14.94 13.18 -0.11
N ASN A 20 -15.84 14.07 0.32
CA ASN A 20 -15.92 15.43 -0.23
C ASN A 20 -14.62 16.19 0.00
N GLU A 21 -14.02 16.07 1.19
CA GLU A 21 -12.73 16.71 1.49
C GLU A 21 -11.59 16.10 0.64
N LEU A 22 -11.61 14.78 0.42
CA LEU A 22 -10.62 14.12 -0.44
C LEU A 22 -10.78 14.49 -1.92
N MET A 23 -12.02 14.77 -2.36
CA MET A 23 -12.31 15.34 -3.69
C MET A 23 -11.79 16.77 -3.81
N ASP A 24 -12.00 17.61 -2.81
CA ASP A 24 -11.49 18.99 -2.77
C ASP A 24 -9.95 19.02 -2.76
N LYS A 25 -9.33 18.05 -2.08
CA LYS A 25 -7.88 17.81 -2.12
C LYS A 25 -7.40 17.23 -3.45
N GLY A 26 -8.31 16.87 -4.36
CA GLY A 26 -8.01 16.41 -5.71
C GLY A 26 -7.63 14.94 -5.83
N TYR A 27 -7.85 14.10 -4.80
CA TYR A 27 -7.57 12.65 -4.85
C TYR A 27 -8.65 11.87 -5.60
N PHE A 28 -9.89 12.34 -5.54
CA PHE A 28 -11.04 11.72 -6.20
C PHE A 28 -11.80 12.73 -7.04
N LYS A 29 -12.54 12.23 -8.03
CA LYS A 29 -13.51 12.99 -8.80
C LYS A 29 -14.75 12.15 -9.04
N LYS A 30 -15.90 12.79 -9.21
CA LYS A 30 -17.15 12.11 -9.56
C LYS A 30 -17.42 12.27 -11.06
N ILE A 31 -17.61 11.17 -11.77
CA ILE A 31 -17.98 11.12 -13.18
C ILE A 31 -19.23 10.26 -13.29
N ASP A 32 -20.33 10.82 -13.79
CA ASP A 32 -21.60 10.12 -14.02
C ASP A 32 -22.11 9.32 -12.82
N GLY A 33 -21.94 9.86 -11.61
CA GLY A 33 -22.33 9.17 -10.38
C GLY A 33 -21.23 8.33 -9.75
N THR A 34 -20.20 7.93 -10.50
CA THR A 34 -19.11 7.07 -10.05
C THR A 34 -17.93 7.86 -9.49
N ILE A 35 -17.39 7.43 -8.35
CA ILE A 35 -16.13 7.95 -7.81
C ILE A 35 -14.95 7.35 -8.57
N CYS A 36 -14.07 8.20 -9.08
CA CYS A 36 -12.84 7.81 -9.76
C CYS A 36 -11.61 8.38 -9.04
N ARG A 37 -10.55 7.56 -8.95
CA ARG A 37 -9.22 8.00 -8.51
C ARG A 37 -8.60 8.94 -9.55
N THR A 38 -7.95 10.00 -9.11
CA THR A 38 -7.27 10.96 -10.01
C THR A 38 -5.80 10.59 -10.23
N ASN A 39 -5.13 11.31 -11.13
CA ASN A 39 -3.67 11.19 -11.28
C ASN A 39 -2.92 11.58 -10.00
N LYS A 40 -3.45 12.53 -9.21
CA LYS A 40 -2.84 12.92 -7.94
C LYS A 40 -2.82 11.74 -6.96
N PHE A 41 -3.94 11.02 -6.86
CA PHE A 41 -4.00 9.78 -6.10
C PHE A 41 -2.92 8.81 -6.55
N LEU A 42 -2.90 8.45 -7.84
CA LEU A 42 -1.98 7.44 -8.36
C LEU A 42 -0.51 7.80 -8.11
N LEU A 43 -0.14 9.06 -8.36
CA LEU A 43 1.23 9.53 -8.19
C LEU A 43 1.66 9.54 -6.72
N GLU A 44 0.82 10.04 -5.82
CA GLU A 44 1.20 10.16 -4.41
C GLU A 44 1.18 8.82 -3.68
N THR A 45 0.21 7.94 -3.98
CA THR A 45 0.15 6.60 -3.42
C THR A 45 1.27 5.73 -3.97
N GLY A 46 1.55 5.84 -5.27
CA GLY A 46 2.69 5.15 -5.90
C GLY A 46 4.03 5.57 -5.31
N ARG A 47 4.28 6.88 -5.18
CA ARG A 47 5.51 7.37 -4.54
C ARG A 47 5.65 6.88 -3.10
N PHE A 48 4.56 6.90 -2.33
CA PHE A 48 4.57 6.40 -0.94
C PHE A 48 4.92 4.90 -0.87
N ILE A 49 4.37 4.09 -1.79
CA ILE A 49 4.71 2.67 -1.92
C ILE A 49 6.18 2.50 -2.30
N ASP A 50 6.67 3.22 -3.32
CA ASP A 50 8.06 3.16 -3.79
C ASP A 50 9.07 3.46 -2.67
N GLU A 51 8.76 4.45 -1.81
CA GLU A 51 9.59 4.81 -0.65
C GLU A 51 9.69 3.67 0.38
N LYS A 52 8.70 2.77 0.46
CA LYS A 52 8.65 1.63 1.41
C LYS A 52 9.11 0.31 0.81
N LYS A 53 9.14 0.17 -0.52
CA LYS A 53 9.46 -1.10 -1.21
C LYS A 53 10.80 -1.68 -0.79
N GLU A 54 11.84 -0.84 -0.72
CA GLU A 54 13.18 -1.34 -0.41
C GLU A 54 13.30 -1.85 1.03
N SER A 55 12.67 -1.18 2.01
CA SER A 55 12.73 -1.64 3.41
C SER A 55 12.00 -2.98 3.60
N VAL A 56 10.83 -3.14 2.96
CA VAL A 56 10.09 -4.43 2.98
C VAL A 56 10.90 -5.53 2.30
N TYR A 57 11.47 -5.25 1.14
CA TYR A 57 12.27 -6.23 0.43
C TYR A 57 13.48 -6.71 1.24
N GLN A 58 14.22 -5.79 1.87
CA GLN A 58 15.34 -6.17 2.75
C GLN A 58 14.86 -6.93 3.99
N ALA A 59 13.75 -6.54 4.61
CA ALA A 59 13.19 -7.25 5.76
C ALA A 59 12.85 -8.71 5.41
N VAL A 60 12.14 -8.94 4.29
CA VAL A 60 11.83 -10.29 3.79
C VAL A 60 13.10 -11.06 3.45
N LYS A 61 14.08 -10.41 2.80
CA LYS A 61 15.35 -11.04 2.46
C LYS A 61 16.12 -11.52 3.68
N GLU A 62 16.14 -10.74 4.75
CA GLU A 62 16.87 -11.09 5.97
C GLU A 62 16.13 -12.10 6.84
N LEU A 63 14.80 -12.10 6.83
CA LEU A 63 13.98 -13.07 7.56
C LEU A 63 13.79 -14.39 6.77
N GLY A 64 14.00 -14.35 5.46
CA GLY A 64 13.87 -15.47 4.53
C GLY A 64 12.48 -15.61 3.92
N ASP A 65 11.45 -15.16 4.63
CA ASP A 65 10.06 -15.10 4.19
C ASP A 65 9.24 -14.10 5.01
N ALA A 66 7.94 -14.02 4.71
CA ALA A 66 6.98 -13.19 5.42
C ALA A 66 5.90 -14.01 6.15
N GLU A 67 6.21 -15.21 6.65
CA GLU A 67 5.25 -16.00 7.44
C GLU A 67 4.81 -15.21 8.69
N SER A 68 5.76 -14.55 9.36
CA SER A 68 5.47 -13.55 10.41
C SER A 68 5.41 -12.14 9.81
N ILE A 69 4.20 -11.72 9.43
CA ILE A 69 3.94 -10.37 8.92
C ILE A 69 4.39 -9.30 9.92
N GLU A 70 4.11 -9.49 11.21
CA GLU A 70 4.50 -8.55 12.28
C GLU A 70 6.02 -8.35 12.33
N ALA A 71 6.81 -9.42 12.25
CA ALA A 71 8.27 -9.32 12.27
C ALA A 71 8.82 -8.59 11.04
N VAL A 72 8.24 -8.82 9.86
CA VAL A 72 8.64 -8.10 8.63
C VAL A 72 8.27 -6.62 8.75
N MET A 73 7.06 -6.30 9.22
CA MET A 73 6.59 -4.93 9.39
C MET A 73 7.45 -4.15 10.40
N GLU A 74 7.70 -4.72 11.58
CA GLU A 74 8.57 -4.11 12.60
C GLU A 74 9.94 -3.79 12.01
N LYS A 75 10.53 -4.74 11.28
CA LYS A 75 11.84 -4.59 10.66
C LYS A 75 11.87 -3.59 9.51
N ALA A 76 10.80 -3.52 8.73
CA ALA A 76 10.66 -2.60 7.60
C ALA A 76 10.22 -1.19 8.03
N GLY A 77 9.90 -0.98 9.31
CA GLY A 77 9.34 0.28 9.82
C GLY A 77 7.95 0.57 9.28
N ILE A 78 7.13 -0.46 9.10
CA ILE A 78 5.72 -0.34 8.70
C ILE A 78 4.83 -0.53 9.92
N GLU A 79 3.90 0.41 10.11
CA GLU A 79 2.99 0.43 11.26
C GLU A 79 1.62 -0.19 10.94
N ASP A 80 1.15 -0.06 9.70
CA ASP A 80 -0.17 -0.51 9.26
C ASP A 80 -0.09 -1.67 8.26
N VAL A 81 -0.85 -2.72 8.53
CA VAL A 81 -0.89 -3.93 7.70
C VAL A 81 -1.37 -3.65 6.27
N ILE A 82 -2.19 -2.62 6.06
CA ILE A 82 -2.67 -2.23 4.73
C ILE A 82 -1.50 -1.70 3.90
N THR A 83 -0.64 -0.86 4.50
CA THR A 83 0.60 -0.41 3.86
C THR A 83 1.44 -1.61 3.44
N PHE A 84 1.63 -2.59 4.34
CA PHE A 84 2.40 -3.80 4.07
C PHE A 84 1.83 -4.60 2.88
N ILE A 85 0.52 -4.82 2.85
CA ILE A 85 -0.15 -5.55 1.76
C ILE A 85 0.09 -4.86 0.41
N PHE A 86 -0.15 -3.55 0.32
CA PHE A 86 0.05 -2.84 -0.96
C PHE A 86 1.51 -2.84 -1.41
N VAL A 87 2.45 -2.64 -0.49
CA VAL A 87 3.88 -2.66 -0.82
C VAL A 87 4.33 -4.05 -1.27
N THR A 88 3.85 -5.12 -0.62
CA THR A 88 4.20 -6.49 -1.01
C THR A 88 3.59 -6.91 -2.33
N GLU A 89 2.34 -6.53 -2.62
CA GLU A 89 1.71 -6.75 -3.94
C GLU A 89 2.53 -6.10 -5.06
N GLU A 90 2.98 -4.86 -4.87
CA GLU A 90 3.79 -4.14 -5.85
C GLU A 90 5.18 -4.78 -6.03
N LEU A 91 5.79 -5.30 -4.96
CA LEU A 91 7.02 -6.08 -5.06
C LEU A 91 6.84 -7.41 -5.81
N VAL A 92 5.65 -8.00 -5.74
CA VAL A 92 5.28 -9.19 -6.54
C VAL A 92 5.09 -8.81 -8.01
N GLU A 93 4.39 -7.71 -8.29
CA GLU A 93 4.20 -7.19 -9.65
C GLU A 93 5.53 -6.80 -10.32
N ASP A 94 6.44 -6.16 -9.57
CA ASP A 94 7.82 -5.85 -9.98
C ASP A 94 8.69 -7.10 -10.12
N GLY A 95 8.20 -8.27 -9.67
CA GLY A 95 8.89 -9.56 -9.78
C GLY A 95 10.04 -9.75 -8.80
N ARG A 96 10.12 -8.96 -7.72
CA ARG A 96 11.13 -9.12 -6.66
C ARG A 96 10.70 -10.17 -5.63
N LEU A 97 9.40 -10.33 -5.43
CA LEU A 97 8.80 -11.33 -4.55
C LEU A 97 7.88 -12.27 -5.33
N VAL A 98 7.60 -13.42 -4.76
CA VAL A 98 6.62 -14.40 -5.26
C VAL A 98 5.66 -14.74 -4.13
N LYS A 99 4.36 -14.79 -4.44
CA LYS A 99 3.33 -15.21 -3.49
C LYS A 99 3.52 -16.66 -3.08
N ASP A 100 3.43 -16.91 -1.79
CA ASP A 100 3.44 -18.24 -1.18
C ASP A 100 2.22 -18.40 -0.26
N LYS A 101 1.63 -19.60 -0.22
CA LYS A 101 0.39 -19.85 0.51
C LYS A 101 0.56 -19.89 2.03
N VAL A 102 1.76 -20.19 2.51
CA VAL A 102 2.08 -20.31 3.95
C VAL A 102 2.94 -19.12 4.37
N LYS A 103 3.95 -18.81 3.56
CA LYS A 103 4.96 -17.78 3.82
C LYS A 103 4.54 -16.36 3.44
N ASN A 104 3.32 -16.18 2.92
CA ASN A 104 2.82 -14.97 2.27
C ASN A 104 3.61 -14.57 1.02
N VAL A 105 4.89 -14.22 1.18
CA VAL A 105 5.82 -13.89 0.10
C VAL A 105 7.23 -14.43 0.39
N VAL A 106 7.93 -14.80 -0.68
CA VAL A 106 9.35 -15.18 -0.67
C VAL A 106 10.10 -14.45 -1.77
N LEU A 107 11.43 -14.41 -1.67
CA LEU A 107 12.28 -13.93 -2.77
C LEU A 107 12.05 -14.76 -4.03
N LYS A 108 12.07 -14.09 -5.18
CA LYS A 108 12.04 -14.75 -6.49
C LYS A 108 13.38 -15.41 -6.83
#